data_AF-A0A961TEU3-F1
#
_entry.id   AF-A0A961TEU3-F1
#
_cell.length_a   1.000
_cell.length_b   1.000
_cell.length_c   1.000
_cell.angle_alpha   90.00
_cell.angle_beta   90.00
_cell.angle_gamma   90.00
#
_symmetry.space_group_name_H-M   'P 1'
#
loop_
_entity.id
_entity.type
_entity.pdbx_description
1 polymer ?
#
loop_
_entity_poly.entity_id
_entity_poly.type
_entity_poly.pdbx_seq_one_letter_code
_entity_poly.pdbx_strand_id
1 'polypeptide(L)'
;MAAGEWPVYGEITGPIVMIGFGSIGRGTLPLIERHFKYDKSRITVIDPRDDDAELLKKHGVRFIQEAVTKKNYKKLLKPLLSEGGGQGFCVNLSVDTSSLDLMKLTRELDVLYIDTVVEPWLGFYWDSKGGNEARTNYALRETVREEKRR
;
A
#
# COMPACT_ATOMS: atom_id res chain seq x y z
N MET A 1 -26.29 -1.62 13.44
CA MET A 1 -25.15 -0.73 13.13
C MET A 1 -25.71 0.67 13.00
N ALA A 2 -25.23 1.63 13.80
CA ALA A 2 -25.80 2.98 13.87
C ALA A 2 -25.81 3.64 12.48
N ALA A 3 -27.00 4.06 12.04
CA ALA A 3 -27.22 4.80 10.81
C ALA A 3 -26.83 6.27 11.03
N GLY A 4 -25.57 6.60 10.80
CA GLY A 4 -25.13 7.98 10.64
C GLY A 4 -24.80 8.23 9.17
N GLU A 5 -25.22 9.37 8.62
CA GLU A 5 -24.68 9.85 7.35
C GLU A 5 -23.20 10.19 7.57
N TRP A 6 -22.30 9.38 7.00
CA TRP A 6 -20.87 9.66 7.03
C TRP A 6 -20.49 10.56 5.85
N PRO A 7 -19.62 11.55 6.05
CA PRO A 7 -19.19 12.42 4.96
C PRO A 7 -18.37 11.64 3.92
N VAL A 8 -18.63 11.91 2.65
CA VAL A 8 -17.79 11.48 1.52
C VAL A 8 -16.88 12.64 1.15
N TYR A 9 -15.56 12.48 1.34
CA TYR A 9 -14.60 13.59 1.23
C TYR A 9 -14.07 13.82 -0.19
N GLY A 10 -14.16 12.82 -1.06
CA GLY A 10 -13.64 12.91 -2.41
C GLY A 10 -13.97 11.71 -3.27
N GLU A 11 -13.63 11.79 -4.54
CA GLU A 11 -13.79 10.72 -5.52
C GLU A 11 -12.41 10.19 -5.95
N ILE A 12 -12.21 8.88 -5.83
CA ILE A 12 -11.02 8.20 -6.37
C ILE A 12 -11.40 7.65 -7.73
N THR A 13 -10.79 8.23 -8.77
CA THR A 13 -11.16 7.97 -10.17
C THR A 13 -10.31 6.89 -10.82
N GLY A 14 -9.24 6.42 -10.18
CA GLY A 14 -8.37 5.33 -10.65
C GLY A 14 -8.41 4.09 -9.75
N PRO A 15 -7.43 3.17 -9.92
CA PRO A 15 -7.35 1.95 -9.12
C PRO A 15 -6.91 2.25 -7.68
N ILE A 16 -7.44 1.49 -6.72
CA ILE A 16 -7.00 1.50 -5.33
C ILE A 16 -6.28 0.19 -5.07
N VAL A 17 -4.97 0.25 -4.83
CA VAL A 17 -4.14 -0.93 -4.55
C VAL A 17 -3.70 -0.87 -3.09
N MET A 18 -4.23 -1.78 -2.27
CA MET A 18 -3.83 -1.93 -0.88
C MET A 18 -2.80 -3.05 -0.75
N ILE A 19 -1.65 -2.74 -0.17
CA ILE A 19 -0.57 -3.71 0.07
C ILE A 19 -0.56 -4.02 1.57
N GLY A 20 -0.82 -5.26 1.93
CA GLY A 20 -0.98 -5.72 3.31
C GLY A 20 -2.44 -5.66 3.79
N PHE A 21 -2.92 -6.75 4.38
CA PHE A 21 -4.27 -6.89 4.94
C PHE A 21 -4.27 -7.44 6.38
N GLY A 22 -3.25 -7.05 7.14
CA GLY A 22 -3.18 -7.27 8.59
C GLY A 22 -4.21 -6.43 9.36
N SER A 23 -3.94 -6.15 10.64
CA SER A 23 -4.86 -5.42 11.51
C SER A 23 -5.26 -4.04 10.95
N ILE A 24 -4.29 -3.28 10.43
CA ILE A 24 -4.54 -1.94 9.90
C ILE A 24 -5.31 -2.01 8.58
N GLY A 25 -4.93 -2.89 7.65
CA GLY A 25 -5.66 -3.08 6.39
C GLY A 25 -7.14 -3.41 6.61
N ARG A 26 -7.44 -4.31 7.55
CA ARG A 26 -8.82 -4.65 7.94
C ARG A 26 -9.59 -3.49 8.55
N GLY A 27 -8.92 -2.61 9.29
CA GLY A 27 -9.53 -1.39 9.84
C GLY A 27 -9.70 -0.28 8.80
N THR A 28 -8.79 -0.18 7.83
CA THR A 28 -8.77 0.90 6.83
C THR A 28 -9.74 0.65 5.68
N LEU A 29 -9.89 -0.60 5.21
CA LEU A 29 -10.76 -0.91 4.07
C LEU A 29 -12.22 -0.40 4.27
N PRO A 30 -12.89 -0.65 5.42
CA PRO A 30 -14.22 -0.14 5.67
C PRO A 30 -14.30 1.39 5.75
N LEU A 31 -13.20 2.07 6.09
CA LEU A 31 -13.15 3.54 6.11
C LEU A 31 -13.02 4.10 4.70
N ILE A 32 -12.24 3.44 3.82
CA ILE A 32 -12.20 3.80 2.39
C ILE A 32 -13.59 3.64 1.77
N GLU A 33 -14.24 2.49 2.00
CA GLU A 33 -15.61 2.20 1.55
C GLU A 33 -16.63 3.24 2.02
N ARG A 34 -16.45 3.75 3.24
CA ARG A 34 -17.37 4.69 3.87
C ARG A 34 -17.19 6.13 3.39
N HIS A 35 -15.95 6.56 3.14
CA HIS A 35 -15.60 7.98 3.06
C HIS A 35 -15.14 8.47 1.68
N PHE A 36 -15.02 7.58 0.69
CA PHE A 36 -14.71 7.96 -0.68
C PHE A 36 -15.76 7.44 -1.66
N LYS A 37 -16.03 8.21 -2.71
CA LYS A 37 -16.73 7.73 -3.89
C LYS A 37 -15.72 7.05 -4.81
N TYR A 38 -16.00 5.83 -5.26
CA TYR A 38 -15.18 5.10 -6.22
C TYR A 38 -15.98 3.91 -6.78
N ASP A 39 -15.46 3.30 -7.84
CA ASP A 39 -15.99 2.04 -8.38
C ASP A 39 -15.37 0.86 -7.62
N LYS A 40 -16.23 0.09 -6.95
CA LYS A 40 -15.83 -1.01 -6.07
C LYS A 40 -14.99 -2.08 -6.76
N SER A 41 -15.16 -2.27 -8.08
CA SER A 41 -14.37 -3.22 -8.87
C SER A 41 -12.89 -2.84 -8.97
N ARG A 42 -12.52 -1.61 -8.60
CA ARG A 42 -11.17 -1.05 -8.72
C ARG A 42 -10.32 -1.20 -7.46
N ILE A 43 -10.83 -1.82 -6.39
CA ILE A 43 -10.02 -2.17 -5.22
C ILE A 43 -9.36 -3.52 -5.43
N THR A 44 -8.03 -3.54 -5.32
CA THR A 44 -7.22 -4.75 -5.23
C THR A 44 -6.42 -4.76 -3.93
N VAL A 45 -6.49 -5.87 -3.18
CA VAL A 45 -5.68 -6.13 -1.99
C VAL A 45 -4.63 -7.17 -2.31
N ILE A 46 -3.38 -6.93 -1.88
CA ILE A 46 -2.24 -7.83 -2.07
C ILE A 46 -1.67 -8.19 -0.69
N ASP A 47 -1.68 -9.48 -0.34
CA ASP A 47 -1.08 -10.00 0.89
C ASP A 47 -0.64 -11.46 0.67
N PRO A 48 0.53 -11.91 1.16
CA PRO A 48 0.95 -13.30 1.01
C PRO A 48 0.08 -14.31 1.79
N ARG A 49 -0.64 -13.86 2.82
CA ARG A 49 -1.50 -14.70 3.67
C ARG A 49 -2.94 -14.60 3.22
N ASP A 50 -3.64 -15.72 3.19
CA ASP A 50 -5.05 -15.84 2.84
C ASP A 50 -5.98 -15.99 4.04
N ASP A 51 -5.47 -15.81 5.27
CA ASP A 51 -6.25 -15.94 6.52
C ASP A 51 -7.53 -15.09 6.53
N ASP A 52 -7.50 -13.95 5.84
CA ASP A 52 -8.58 -12.97 5.75
C ASP A 52 -9.25 -12.93 4.36
N ALA A 53 -9.00 -13.92 3.48
CA ALA A 53 -9.56 -13.96 2.13
C ALA A 53 -11.10 -13.98 2.11
N GLU A 54 -11.73 -14.68 3.07
CA GLU A 54 -13.19 -14.69 3.21
C GLU A 54 -13.75 -13.30 3.63
N LEU A 55 -12.99 -12.52 4.40
CA LEU A 55 -13.36 -11.14 4.72
C LEU A 55 -13.31 -10.27 3.46
N LEU A 56 -12.23 -10.36 2.69
CA LEU A 56 -12.09 -9.66 1.41
C LEU A 56 -13.22 -10.02 0.42
N LYS A 57 -13.59 -11.31 0.37
CA LYS A 57 -14.72 -11.78 -0.44
C LYS A 57 -16.05 -11.19 0.01
N LYS A 58 -16.32 -11.09 1.31
CA LYS A 58 -17.52 -10.40 1.85
C LYS A 58 -17.53 -8.92 1.48
N HIS A 59 -16.36 -8.29 1.47
CA HIS A 59 -16.19 -6.94 0.96
C HIS A 59 -16.24 -6.86 -0.56
N GLY A 60 -16.26 -7.96 -1.32
CA GLY A 60 -16.32 -7.94 -2.78
C GLY A 60 -15.11 -7.27 -3.43
N VAL A 61 -13.95 -7.33 -2.79
CA VAL A 61 -12.68 -6.76 -3.30
C VAL A 61 -11.83 -7.84 -3.95
N ARG A 62 -11.05 -7.48 -4.97
CA ARG A 62 -10.09 -8.40 -5.60
C ARG A 62 -8.95 -8.68 -4.63
N PHE A 63 -8.59 -9.95 -4.47
CA PHE A 63 -7.46 -10.38 -3.65
C PHE A 63 -6.39 -11.05 -4.52
N ILE A 64 -5.13 -10.68 -4.29
CA ILE A 64 -3.95 -11.32 -4.90
C ILE A 64 -3.08 -11.85 -3.76
N GLN A 65 -2.98 -13.18 -3.67
CA GLN A 65 -2.16 -13.85 -2.67
C GLN A 65 -0.69 -13.89 -3.11
N GLU A 66 0.03 -12.79 -2.93
CA GLU A 66 1.46 -12.69 -3.31
C GLU A 66 2.23 -11.76 -2.36
N ALA A 67 3.48 -12.11 -2.05
CA ALA A 67 4.39 -11.21 -1.36
C ALA A 67 4.95 -10.17 -2.33
N VAL A 68 4.85 -8.88 -1.98
CA VAL A 68 5.56 -7.83 -2.71
C VAL A 68 7.03 -7.85 -2.29
N THR A 69 7.94 -7.97 -3.26
CA THR A 69 9.37 -8.12 -3.03
C THR A 69 10.17 -7.20 -3.95
N LYS A 70 11.43 -6.95 -3.60
CA LYS A 70 12.39 -6.22 -4.45
C LYS A 70 12.47 -6.77 -5.88
N LYS A 71 12.22 -8.07 -6.09
CA LYS A 71 12.32 -8.75 -7.39
C LYS A 71 11.07 -8.59 -8.25
N ASN A 72 9.87 -8.55 -7.66
CA ASN A 72 8.60 -8.58 -8.41
C ASN A 72 7.83 -7.26 -8.38
N TYR A 73 8.09 -6.33 -7.43
CA TYR A 73 7.17 -5.21 -7.18
C TYR A 73 6.83 -4.39 -8.42
N LYS A 74 7.80 -4.12 -9.30
CA LYS A 74 7.53 -3.40 -10.56
C LYS A 74 6.63 -4.19 -11.50
N LYS A 75 6.87 -5.49 -11.67
CA LYS A 75 6.08 -6.35 -12.56
C LYS A 75 4.68 -6.57 -12.01
N LEU A 76 4.55 -6.72 -10.69
CA LEU A 76 3.30 -6.97 -10.01
C LEU A 76 2.45 -5.70 -9.93
N LEU A 77 3.02 -4.58 -9.47
CA LEU A 77 2.25 -3.39 -9.12
C LEU A 77 1.97 -2.47 -10.31
N LYS A 78 2.88 -2.33 -11.28
CA LYS A 78 2.64 -1.45 -12.45
C LYS A 78 1.30 -1.70 -13.12
N PRO A 79 0.95 -2.93 -13.56
CA PRO A 79 -0.31 -3.16 -14.26
C PRO A 79 -1.54 -2.87 -13.39
N LEU A 80 -1.46 -3.09 -12.07
CA LEU A 80 -2.56 -2.85 -11.13
C LEU A 80 -2.75 -1.35 -10.85
N LEU A 81 -1.64 -0.63 -10.65
CA LEU A 81 -1.62 0.79 -10.34
C LEU A 81 -1.97 1.67 -11.56
N SER A 82 -1.78 1.15 -12.77
CA SER A 82 -2.17 1.81 -14.03
C SER A 82 -3.42 1.21 -14.66
N GLU A 83 -4.16 0.35 -13.95
CA GLU A 83 -5.34 -0.31 -14.48
C GLU A 83 -6.50 0.69 -14.68
N GLY A 84 -7.10 0.68 -15.86
CA GLY A 84 -8.20 1.58 -16.21
C GLY A 84 -7.74 3.00 -16.54
N GLY A 85 -8.46 4.00 -16.04
CA GLY A 85 -8.12 5.42 -16.22
C GLY A 85 -8.30 6.17 -14.89
N GLY A 86 -7.98 7.47 -14.88
CA GLY A 86 -7.99 8.29 -13.67
C GLY A 86 -6.72 8.14 -12.83
N GLN A 87 -6.65 8.87 -11.71
CA GLN A 87 -5.49 8.85 -10.82
C GLN A 87 -5.63 7.71 -9.79
N GLY A 88 -4.67 6.80 -9.75
CA GLY A 88 -4.66 5.69 -8.80
C GLY A 88 -4.29 6.13 -7.38
N PHE A 89 -4.52 5.24 -6.41
CA PHE A 89 -4.11 5.40 -5.02
C PHE A 89 -3.53 4.07 -4.47
N CYS A 90 -2.23 4.07 -4.18
CA CYS A 90 -1.54 3.01 -3.46
C CYS A 90 -1.62 3.24 -1.93
N VAL A 91 -2.21 2.29 -1.21
CA VAL A 91 -2.36 2.32 0.24
C VAL A 91 -1.50 1.21 0.84
N ASN A 92 -0.28 1.55 1.28
CA ASN A 92 0.68 0.58 1.79
C ASN A 92 0.56 0.43 3.31
N LEU A 93 0.02 -0.72 3.75
CA LEU A 93 -0.20 -1.10 5.14
C LEU A 93 0.50 -2.44 5.45
N SER A 94 1.63 -2.67 4.79
CA SER A 94 2.39 -3.92 4.84
C SER A 94 3.64 -3.85 5.73
N VAL A 95 4.29 -4.99 5.85
CA VAL A 95 5.65 -5.16 6.40
C VAL A 95 6.55 -5.72 5.29
N ASP A 96 7.86 -5.71 5.49
CA ASP A 96 8.85 -6.37 4.61
C ASP A 96 8.94 -5.80 3.17
N THR A 97 8.29 -4.66 2.91
CA THR A 97 8.30 -3.94 1.64
C THR A 97 9.01 -2.59 1.76
N SER A 98 9.79 -2.20 0.74
CA SER A 98 10.47 -0.90 0.77
C SER A 98 9.51 0.25 0.48
N SER A 99 9.15 1.03 1.49
CA SER A 99 8.33 2.24 1.35
C SER A 99 8.90 3.20 0.30
N LEU A 100 10.22 3.41 0.29
CA LEU A 100 10.86 4.34 -0.65
C LEU A 100 10.73 3.86 -2.10
N ASP A 101 10.96 2.57 -2.38
CA ASP A 101 10.88 2.04 -3.73
C ASP A 101 9.43 2.03 -4.24
N LEU A 102 8.47 1.72 -3.37
CA LEU A 102 7.05 1.78 -3.70
C LEU A 102 6.59 3.22 -3.97
N MET A 103 6.98 4.18 -3.12
CA MET A 103 6.69 5.60 -3.30
C MET A 103 7.28 6.16 -4.61
N LYS A 104 8.49 5.73 -4.98
CA LYS A 104 9.10 6.10 -6.27
C LYS A 104 8.29 5.57 -7.44
N LEU A 105 7.93 4.28 -7.39
CA LEU A 105 7.14 3.66 -8.43
C LEU A 105 5.79 4.35 -8.61
N THR A 106 5.08 4.67 -7.52
CA THR A 106 3.77 5.34 -7.62
C THR A 106 3.90 6.75 -8.18
N ARG A 107 4.95 7.50 -7.80
CA ARG A 107 5.24 8.82 -8.39
C ARG A 107 5.56 8.73 -9.89
N GLU A 108 6.31 7.73 -10.33
CA GLU A 108 6.57 7.48 -11.75
C GLU A 108 5.28 7.22 -12.56
N LEU A 109 4.23 6.69 -11.91
CA LEU A 109 2.96 6.32 -12.54
C LEU A 109 1.85 7.36 -12.34
N ASP A 110 2.14 8.51 -11.73
CA ASP A 110 1.12 9.49 -11.28
C ASP A 110 0.03 8.86 -10.39
N VAL A 111 0.47 8.06 -9.41
CA VAL A 111 -0.39 7.40 -8.42
C VAL A 111 -0.12 7.99 -7.04
N LEU A 112 -1.19 8.34 -6.34
CA LEU A 112 -1.13 8.76 -4.94
C LEU A 112 -0.59 7.62 -4.07
N TYR A 113 0.14 7.95 -3.02
CA TYR A 113 0.76 6.98 -2.13
C TYR A 113 0.64 7.40 -0.68
N ILE A 114 0.30 6.46 0.18
CA ILE A 114 0.36 6.61 1.62
C ILE A 114 0.88 5.32 2.27
N ASP A 115 1.70 5.48 3.30
CA ASP A 115 2.09 4.42 4.22
C ASP A 115 2.02 4.91 5.67
N THR A 116 2.36 4.03 6.60
CA THR A 116 2.39 4.32 8.04
C THR A 116 3.79 4.21 8.64
N VAL A 117 4.81 3.93 7.81
CA VAL A 117 6.18 3.65 8.21
C VAL A 117 7.12 3.80 7.02
N VAL A 118 8.39 4.14 7.27
CA VAL A 118 9.47 3.98 6.29
C VAL A 118 10.04 2.57 6.44
N GLU A 119 9.39 1.61 5.81
CA GLU A 119 9.75 0.19 5.89
C GLU A 119 10.84 -0.14 4.85
N PRO A 120 11.84 -0.97 5.19
CA PRO A 120 12.83 -1.49 4.26
C PRO A 120 12.37 -2.81 3.64
N TRP A 121 13.06 -3.26 2.58
CA TRP A 121 12.88 -4.62 2.08
C TRP A 121 13.25 -5.67 3.15
N LEU A 122 12.54 -6.81 3.12
CA LEU A 122 12.86 -8.03 3.86
C LEU A 122 14.39 -8.30 3.87
N GLY A 123 14.94 -8.58 5.05
CA GLY A 123 16.36 -8.81 5.24
C GLY A 123 17.08 -7.71 6.02
N PHE A 124 16.60 -6.47 5.90
CA PHE A 124 17.31 -5.30 6.44
C PHE A 124 17.46 -5.32 7.97
N TYR A 125 16.39 -5.63 8.71
CA TYR A 125 16.40 -5.50 10.16
C TYR A 125 17.36 -6.47 10.88
N TRP A 126 17.69 -7.59 10.26
CA TRP A 126 18.64 -8.58 10.77
C TRP A 126 19.94 -8.65 9.97
N ASP A 127 20.21 -7.66 9.11
CA ASP A 127 21.50 -7.55 8.46
C ASP A 127 22.58 -7.23 9.51
N SER A 128 23.48 -8.20 9.73
CA SER A 128 24.58 -8.09 10.68
C SER A 128 25.84 -7.44 10.08
N LYS A 129 25.83 -7.07 8.80
CA LYS A 129 26.99 -6.50 8.11
C LYS A 129 27.12 -5.00 8.31
N GLY A 130 26.01 -4.29 8.58
CA GLY A 130 25.99 -2.86 8.83
C GLY A 130 26.18 -2.49 10.30
N GLY A 131 26.64 -1.26 10.57
CA GLY A 131 26.65 -0.71 11.92
C GLY A 131 25.24 -0.45 12.47
N ASN A 132 25.13 -0.22 13.77
CA ASN A 132 23.84 0.01 14.43
C ASN A 132 23.13 1.26 13.90
N GLU A 133 23.90 2.29 13.52
CA GLU A 133 23.41 3.55 12.95
C GLU A 133 22.62 3.34 11.66
N ALA A 134 23.03 2.37 10.83
CA ALA A 134 22.38 2.06 9.56
C ALA A 134 20.96 1.51 9.76
N ARG A 135 20.65 0.94 10.93
CA ARG A 135 19.35 0.32 11.24
C ARG A 135 18.39 1.24 11.99
N THR A 136 18.73 2.52 12.11
CA THR A 136 17.88 3.49 12.80
C THR A 136 16.78 4.02 11.89
N ASN A 137 15.63 4.38 12.48
CA ASN A 137 14.58 5.11 11.77
C ASN A 137 15.07 6.47 11.24
N TYR A 138 16.10 7.06 11.85
CA TYR A 138 16.75 8.26 11.31
C TYR A 138 17.37 8.00 9.94
N ALA A 139 18.17 6.93 9.82
CA ALA A 139 18.80 6.55 8.56
C ALA A 139 17.76 6.25 7.47
N LEU A 140 16.72 5.45 7.82
CA LEU A 140 15.61 5.16 6.90
C LEU A 140 14.89 6.45 6.46
N ARG A 141 14.57 7.35 7.39
CA ARG A 141 13.95 8.65 7.09
C ARG A 141 14.82 9.49 6.16
N GLU A 142 16.13 9.54 6.36
CA GLU A 142 17.01 10.35 5.51
C GLU A 142 17.01 9.88 4.05
N THR A 143 16.81 8.59 3.76
CA THR A 143 16.63 8.12 2.37
C THR A 143 15.44 8.77 1.66
N VAL A 144 14.32 8.97 2.37
CA VAL A 144 13.13 9.67 1.85
C VAL A 144 13.40 11.18 1.75
N ARG A 145 14.13 11.76 2.70
CA ARG A 145 14.51 13.18 2.66
C ARG A 145 15.43 13.49 1.50
N GLU A 146 16.39 12.61 1.21
CA GLU A 146 17.25 12.71 0.03
C GLU A 146 16.46 12.63 -1.26
N GLU A 147 15.50 11.71 -1.35
CA GLU A 147 14.62 11.63 -2.53
C GLU A 147 13.81 12.90 -2.72
N LYS A 148 13.28 13.51 -1.64
CA LYS A 148 12.56 14.79 -1.72
C LYS A 148 13.44 15.96 -2.21
N ARG A 149 14.75 15.90 -2.00
CA ARG A 149 15.69 16.97 -2.40
C ARG A 149 16.03 16.91 -3.90
N ARG A 150 15.70 15.81 -4.59
CA ARG A 150 15.87 15.65 -6.04
C ARG A 150 14.73 16.32 -6.80
#